data_AF-A0A2E7CW95-F1
#
_entry.id   AF-A0A2E7CW95-F1
#
_cell.length_a   1.000
_cell.length_b   1.000
_cell.length_c   1.000
_cell.angle_alpha   90.00
_cell.angle_beta   90.00
_cell.angle_gamma   90.00
#
_symmetry.space_group_name_H-M   'P 1'
#
loop_
_entity.id
_entity.type
_entity.pdbx_description
1 polymer ?
#
loop_
_entity_poly.entity_id
_entity_poly.type
_entity_poly.pdbx_seq_one_letter_code
_entity_poly.pdbx_strand_id
1 'polypeptide(L)'
;METIERDYAAFGVQFVYVYKALAHPENSGYVQPFTLDERLLHVKEAERTLGSQFTWICDNMKNDLKHNLGNAPNSEFIIDPDGKVVRKRAWSSPASVRRDLEELIFPVEFPTRVSDLNMKTAPPPKVAASGVVKRVSRPSGAQALKLEPVMKKGALPFYAKLRAEVSESTLRNGEGKMYVGFHMDPLYHVHWNNLTKPIEVTFLWSVDGDKDVTSDDRVSPAKLVGPKPEVAADIDPREFLVDLKFDEDDRKPLRIKVKYFACNDEQGWCVPLTQEYVIHLERDRDGGRASNRRRR
;
A
#
# COMPACT_ATOMS: atom_id res chain seq x y z
N MET A 1 -14.65 -5.45 -17.49
CA MET A 1 -13.75 -6.18 -18.41
C MET A 1 -14.23 -7.61 -18.61
N GLU A 2 -14.83 -8.19 -17.59
CA GLU A 2 -15.24 -9.57 -17.45
C GLU A 2 -16.29 -9.99 -18.48
N THR A 3 -17.16 -9.08 -18.92
CA THR A 3 -18.07 -9.36 -20.04
C THR A 3 -17.33 -9.57 -21.35
N ILE A 4 -16.24 -8.83 -21.58
CA ILE A 4 -15.44 -8.91 -22.80
C ILE A 4 -14.65 -10.21 -22.81
N GLU A 5 -14.08 -10.61 -21.67
CA GLU A 5 -13.41 -11.90 -21.56
C GLU A 5 -14.36 -13.06 -21.87
N ARG A 6 -15.58 -13.09 -21.31
CA ARG A 6 -16.56 -14.12 -21.66
C ARG A 6 -16.88 -14.18 -23.15
N ASP A 7 -16.97 -13.03 -23.79
CA ASP A 7 -17.28 -12.94 -25.21
C ASP A 7 -16.13 -13.42 -26.10
N TYR A 8 -14.87 -13.18 -25.71
CA TYR A 8 -13.70 -13.39 -26.57
C TYR A 8 -12.79 -14.56 -26.16
N ALA A 9 -12.96 -15.13 -24.96
CA ALA A 9 -12.17 -16.27 -24.50
C ALA A 9 -12.35 -17.51 -25.39
N ALA A 10 -13.58 -17.75 -25.88
CA ALA A 10 -13.87 -18.83 -26.83
C ALA A 10 -13.14 -18.70 -28.17
N PHE A 11 -12.66 -17.49 -28.49
CA PHE A 11 -11.90 -17.19 -29.70
C PHE A 11 -10.38 -17.15 -29.45
N GLY A 12 -9.93 -17.70 -28.32
CA GLY A 12 -8.52 -17.83 -27.98
C GLY A 12 -7.88 -16.57 -27.38
N VAL A 13 -8.67 -15.53 -27.06
CA VAL A 13 -8.14 -14.34 -26.38
C VAL A 13 -7.96 -14.62 -24.90
N GLN A 14 -6.76 -14.41 -24.39
CA GLN A 14 -6.44 -14.56 -22.97
C GLN A 14 -6.43 -13.20 -22.27
N PHE A 15 -7.04 -13.15 -21.08
CA PHE A 15 -7.08 -11.96 -20.25
C PHE A 15 -6.31 -12.20 -18.95
N VAL A 16 -5.37 -11.30 -18.65
CA VAL A 16 -4.54 -11.35 -17.45
C VAL A 16 -4.55 -10.00 -16.78
N TYR A 17 -4.83 -9.99 -15.47
CA TYR A 17 -4.60 -8.81 -14.64
C TYR A 17 -3.22 -8.89 -14.01
N VAL A 18 -2.47 -7.78 -14.06
CA VAL A 18 -1.18 -7.67 -13.42
C VAL A 18 -1.27 -6.74 -12.22
N TYR A 19 -1.17 -7.31 -11.03
CA TYR A 19 -1.11 -6.56 -9.77
C TYR A 19 0.26 -5.92 -9.59
N LYS A 20 0.30 -4.60 -9.48
CA LYS A 20 1.52 -3.79 -9.31
C LYS A 20 1.51 -3.08 -7.97
N ALA A 21 2.57 -2.34 -7.65
CA ALA A 21 2.58 -1.42 -6.51
C ALA A 21 1.33 -0.51 -6.50
N LEU A 22 0.78 -0.28 -5.30
CA LEU A 22 -0.43 0.50 -5.13
C LEU A 22 -0.22 1.95 -5.59
N ALA A 23 -1.04 2.41 -6.53
CA ALA A 23 -1.03 3.81 -6.95
C ALA A 23 -1.54 4.76 -5.85
N HIS A 24 -2.53 4.29 -5.08
CA HIS A 24 -3.18 5.03 -4.02
C HIS A 24 -3.24 4.20 -2.73
N PRO A 25 -2.11 4.06 -1.99
CA PRO A 25 -2.13 3.51 -0.65
C PRO A 25 -3.13 4.24 0.25
N GLU A 26 -3.62 3.53 1.26
CA GLU A 26 -4.71 3.88 2.20
C GLU A 26 -6.11 3.91 1.59
N ASN A 27 -6.25 3.78 0.27
CA ASN A 27 -7.57 3.62 -0.33
C ASN A 27 -8.13 2.26 0.10
N SER A 28 -9.27 2.27 0.79
CA SER A 28 -9.82 1.10 1.50
C SER A 28 -8.91 0.53 2.61
N GLY A 29 -7.93 1.29 3.08
CA GLY A 29 -7.04 0.90 4.19
C GLY A 29 -5.77 0.14 3.76
N TYR A 30 -5.71 -0.44 2.56
CA TYR A 30 -4.53 -1.18 2.11
C TYR A 30 -3.33 -0.27 1.91
N VAL A 31 -2.15 -0.75 2.30
CA VAL A 31 -0.86 -0.05 2.16
C VAL A 31 0.13 -0.93 1.43
N GLN A 32 1.31 -0.41 1.06
CA GLN A 32 2.22 -1.21 0.23
C GLN A 32 2.60 -2.54 0.89
N PRO A 33 2.68 -3.64 0.13
CA PRO A 33 3.23 -4.89 0.64
C PRO A 33 4.75 -4.74 0.83
N PHE A 34 5.29 -5.37 1.86
CA PHE A 34 6.73 -5.44 2.12
C PHE A 34 7.38 -6.70 1.54
N THR A 35 6.57 -7.73 1.28
CA THR A 35 7.04 -9.02 0.74
C THR A 35 6.21 -9.43 -0.47
N LEU A 36 6.76 -10.37 -1.25
CA LEU A 36 6.02 -10.98 -2.35
C LEU A 36 4.79 -11.75 -1.86
N ASP A 37 4.90 -12.44 -0.73
CA ASP A 37 3.79 -13.17 -0.12
C ASP A 37 2.64 -12.21 0.25
N GLU A 38 2.94 -11.05 0.83
CA GLU A 38 1.93 -10.02 1.10
C GLU A 38 1.31 -9.49 -0.20
N ARG A 39 2.11 -9.29 -1.25
CA ARG A 39 1.58 -8.87 -2.55
C ARG A 39 0.65 -9.92 -3.15
N LEU A 40 0.94 -11.21 -2.96
CA LEU A 40 0.03 -12.29 -3.36
C LEU A 40 -1.23 -12.34 -2.49
N LEU A 41 -1.14 -11.98 -1.20
CA LEU A 41 -2.34 -11.79 -0.36
C LEU A 41 -3.20 -10.63 -0.87
N HIS A 42 -2.59 -9.53 -1.33
CA HIS A 42 -3.33 -8.45 -2.00
C HIS A 42 -4.06 -8.94 -3.26
N VAL A 43 -3.43 -9.80 -4.06
CA VAL A 43 -4.07 -10.40 -5.24
C VAL A 43 -5.31 -11.19 -4.83
N LYS A 44 -5.17 -12.10 -3.85
CA LYS A 44 -6.30 -12.90 -3.34
C LYS A 44 -7.43 -12.02 -2.81
N GLU A 45 -7.08 -10.92 -2.13
CA GLU A 45 -8.05 -9.99 -1.60
C GLU A 45 -8.74 -9.17 -2.71
N ALA A 46 -8.02 -8.82 -3.77
CA ALA A 46 -8.60 -8.19 -4.96
C ALA A 46 -9.55 -9.15 -5.70
N GLU A 47 -9.16 -10.42 -5.87
CA GLU A 47 -10.00 -11.48 -6.43
C GLU A 47 -11.31 -11.63 -5.66
N ARG A 48 -11.22 -11.76 -4.31
CA ARG A 48 -12.38 -11.85 -3.42
C ARG A 48 -13.27 -10.62 -3.51
N THR A 49 -12.67 -9.43 -3.48
CA THR A 49 -13.41 -8.16 -3.46
C THR A 49 -14.15 -7.94 -4.78
N LEU A 50 -13.46 -8.16 -5.89
CA LEU A 50 -13.97 -7.90 -7.23
C LEU A 50 -14.81 -9.06 -7.77
N GLY A 51 -14.75 -10.25 -7.15
CA GLY A 51 -15.38 -11.46 -7.67
C GLY A 51 -14.84 -11.90 -9.04
N SER A 52 -13.66 -11.40 -9.42
CA SER A 52 -13.08 -11.62 -10.74
C SER A 52 -12.56 -13.05 -10.86
N GLN A 53 -12.73 -13.64 -12.04
CA GLN A 53 -12.22 -14.97 -12.38
C GLN A 53 -11.03 -14.89 -13.36
N PHE A 54 -10.52 -13.69 -13.61
CA PHE A 54 -9.36 -13.51 -14.48
C PHE A 54 -8.15 -14.18 -13.87
N THR A 55 -7.21 -14.57 -14.71
CA THR A 55 -5.89 -14.94 -14.22
C THR A 55 -5.21 -13.68 -13.68
N TRP A 56 -4.88 -13.69 -12.39
CA TRP A 56 -4.06 -12.65 -11.79
C TRP A 56 -2.61 -13.11 -11.70
N ILE A 57 -1.71 -12.22 -12.10
CA ILE A 57 -0.29 -12.31 -11.79
C ILE A 57 0.11 -11.07 -10.98
N CYS A 58 1.19 -11.15 -10.21
CA CYS A 58 1.76 -9.99 -9.56
C CYS A 58 3.13 -9.65 -10.14
N ASP A 59 3.41 -8.36 -10.23
CA ASP A 59 4.74 -7.86 -10.50
C ASP A 59 5.68 -8.19 -9.33
N ASN A 60 6.97 -8.30 -9.61
CA ASN A 60 7.97 -8.57 -8.56
C ASN A 60 8.15 -7.36 -7.63
N MET A 61 8.80 -7.55 -6.48
CA MET A 61 8.97 -6.46 -5.49
C MET A 61 9.81 -5.28 -6.00
N LYS A 62 10.56 -5.43 -7.09
CA LYS A 62 11.30 -4.35 -7.78
C LYS A 62 10.43 -3.56 -8.77
N ASN A 63 9.18 -4.00 -9.00
CA ASN A 63 8.22 -3.41 -9.92
C ASN A 63 8.75 -3.34 -11.37
N ASP A 64 9.54 -4.34 -11.79
CA ASP A 64 10.20 -4.34 -13.09
C ASP A 64 9.19 -4.26 -14.25
N LEU A 65 8.07 -4.98 -14.17
CA LEU A 65 7.06 -4.94 -15.23
C LEU A 65 6.41 -3.55 -15.30
N LYS A 66 6.03 -2.97 -14.15
CA LYS A 66 5.50 -1.60 -14.06
C LYS A 66 6.44 -0.60 -14.73
N HIS A 67 7.73 -0.68 -14.45
CA HIS A 67 8.72 0.25 -15.00
C HIS A 67 8.90 0.07 -16.51
N ASN A 68 9.01 -1.16 -16.99
CA ASN A 68 9.17 -1.46 -18.42
C ASN A 68 7.91 -1.13 -19.25
N LEU A 69 6.72 -1.21 -18.65
CA LEU A 69 5.45 -0.88 -19.31
C LEU A 69 5.06 0.60 -19.21
N GLY A 70 5.94 1.46 -18.71
CA GLY A 70 5.75 2.92 -18.74
C GLY A 70 5.09 3.52 -17.50
N ASN A 71 5.10 2.82 -16.36
CA ASN A 71 4.70 3.33 -15.04
C ASN A 71 3.24 3.78 -14.85
N ALA A 72 2.40 3.65 -15.87
CA ALA A 72 0.98 3.99 -15.73
C ALA A 72 0.30 3.03 -14.74
N PRO A 73 -0.55 3.53 -13.82
CA PRO A 73 -1.13 2.73 -12.75
C PRO A 73 -2.10 1.66 -13.28
N ASN A 74 -2.96 2.04 -14.23
CA ASN A 74 -4.02 1.20 -14.79
C ASN A 74 -3.87 1.02 -16.31
N SER A 75 -2.64 0.84 -16.78
CA SER A 75 -2.30 0.63 -18.19
C SER A 75 -2.88 -0.66 -18.75
N GLU A 76 -3.11 -0.69 -20.06
CA GLU A 76 -3.68 -1.83 -20.77
C GLU A 76 -2.95 -2.07 -22.09
N PHE A 77 -2.77 -3.34 -22.43
CA PHE A 77 -2.03 -3.79 -23.61
C PHE A 77 -2.82 -4.91 -24.29
N ILE A 78 -2.85 -4.92 -25.62
CA ILE A 78 -3.27 -6.07 -26.42
C ILE A 78 -2.03 -6.55 -27.17
N ILE A 79 -1.72 -7.83 -26.99
CA ILE A 79 -0.54 -8.49 -27.56
C ILE A 79 -1.04 -9.55 -28.54
N ASP A 80 -0.52 -9.54 -29.76
CA ASP A 80 -0.87 -10.53 -30.79
C ASP A 80 -0.13 -11.88 -30.57
N PRO A 81 -0.47 -12.94 -31.33
CA PRO A 81 0.19 -14.24 -31.21
C PRO A 81 1.71 -14.24 -31.48
N ASP A 82 2.23 -13.24 -32.21
CA ASP A 82 3.66 -13.07 -32.47
C ASP A 82 4.38 -12.33 -31.31
N GLY A 83 3.64 -11.97 -30.25
CA GLY A 83 4.17 -11.25 -29.10
C GLY A 83 4.30 -9.74 -29.31
N LYS A 84 3.68 -9.16 -30.35
CA LYS A 84 3.73 -7.72 -30.61
C LYS A 84 2.58 -7.00 -29.92
N VAL A 85 2.89 -5.85 -29.33
CA VAL A 85 1.88 -4.95 -28.77
C VAL A 85 1.15 -4.24 -29.92
N VAL A 86 -0.09 -4.66 -30.20
CA VAL A 86 -0.92 -4.10 -31.29
C VAL A 86 -1.83 -2.95 -30.81
N ARG A 87 -2.08 -2.86 -29.51
CA ARG A 87 -2.76 -1.74 -28.85
C ARG A 87 -2.15 -1.47 -27.48
N LYS A 88 -1.99 -0.19 -27.12
CA LYS A 88 -1.49 0.25 -25.81
C LYS A 88 -2.29 1.44 -25.32
N ARG A 89 -2.69 1.42 -24.05
CA ARG A 89 -3.38 2.54 -23.40
C ARG A 89 -2.77 2.83 -22.04
N ALA A 90 -2.68 4.11 -21.71
CA ALA A 90 -2.23 4.57 -20.39
C ALA A 90 -3.30 4.32 -19.31
N TRP A 91 -4.56 4.15 -19.70
CA TRP A 91 -5.68 3.83 -18.80
C TRP A 91 -6.65 2.86 -19.48
N SER A 92 -6.97 1.76 -18.78
CA SER A 92 -7.90 0.73 -19.26
C SER A 92 -9.31 1.29 -19.48
N SER A 93 -9.92 0.89 -20.58
CA SER A 93 -11.27 1.28 -20.96
C SER A 93 -11.98 0.08 -21.58
N PRO A 94 -12.92 -0.57 -20.86
CA PRO A 94 -13.64 -1.74 -21.38
C PRO A 94 -14.29 -1.50 -22.74
N ALA A 95 -14.92 -0.34 -22.94
CA ALA A 95 -15.52 0.01 -24.23
C ALA A 95 -14.50 0.12 -25.37
N SER A 96 -13.28 0.58 -25.07
CA SER A 96 -12.21 0.66 -26.08
C SER A 96 -11.59 -0.70 -26.34
N VAL A 97 -11.43 -1.56 -25.33
CA VAL A 97 -11.00 -2.95 -25.53
C VAL A 97 -11.97 -3.70 -26.41
N ARG A 98 -13.27 -3.57 -26.15
CA ARG A 98 -14.30 -4.22 -26.98
C ARG A 98 -14.15 -3.81 -28.44
N ARG A 99 -14.13 -2.51 -28.74
CA ARG A 99 -13.95 -2.01 -30.11
C ARG A 99 -12.68 -2.53 -30.78
N ASP A 100 -11.56 -2.56 -30.04
CA ASP A 100 -10.30 -3.08 -30.59
C ASP A 100 -10.39 -4.58 -30.89
N LEU A 101 -11.06 -5.38 -30.06
CA LEU A 101 -11.26 -6.81 -30.34
C LEU A 101 -12.27 -7.06 -31.47
N GLU A 102 -13.28 -6.19 -31.61
CA GLU A 102 -14.20 -6.24 -32.77
C GLU A 102 -13.46 -6.01 -34.09
N GLU A 103 -12.48 -5.10 -34.10
CA GLU A 103 -11.63 -4.80 -35.26
C GLU A 103 -10.58 -5.89 -35.52
N LEU A 104 -9.90 -6.37 -34.47
CA LEU A 104 -8.79 -7.31 -34.58
C LEU A 104 -9.25 -8.75 -34.83
N ILE A 105 -10.45 -9.10 -34.38
CA ILE A 105 -10.99 -10.46 -34.43
C ILE A 105 -12.29 -10.44 -35.22
N PHE A 106 -13.40 -10.04 -34.57
CA PHE A 106 -14.70 -9.80 -35.19
C PHE A 106 -15.72 -9.33 -34.12
N PRO A 107 -16.81 -8.67 -34.51
CA PRO A 107 -17.87 -8.31 -33.59
C PRO A 107 -18.67 -9.51 -33.07
N VAL A 108 -19.03 -9.45 -31.79
CA VAL A 108 -19.86 -10.47 -31.12
C VAL A 108 -21.32 -10.09 -31.25
N GLU A 109 -22.14 -10.97 -31.84
CA GLU A 109 -23.55 -10.70 -32.15
C GLU A 109 -24.41 -10.48 -30.90
N PHE A 110 -24.18 -11.26 -29.84
CA PHE A 110 -24.89 -11.17 -28.57
C PHE A 110 -23.93 -10.91 -27.41
N PRO A 111 -23.44 -9.65 -27.23
CA PRO A 111 -22.48 -9.34 -26.19
C PRO A 111 -23.00 -9.65 -24.78
N THR A 112 -22.17 -10.29 -23.97
CA THR A 112 -22.45 -10.55 -22.56
C THR A 112 -22.68 -9.23 -21.82
N ARG A 113 -23.75 -9.17 -21.02
CA ARG A 113 -24.05 -8.02 -20.14
C ARG A 113 -23.53 -8.28 -18.74
N VAL A 114 -23.37 -7.20 -17.97
CA VAL A 114 -22.90 -7.29 -16.57
C VAL A 114 -23.83 -8.17 -15.72
N SER A 115 -25.14 -8.10 -15.96
CA SER A 115 -26.15 -8.95 -15.29
C SER A 115 -25.92 -10.44 -15.51
N ASP A 116 -25.32 -10.82 -16.64
CA ASP A 116 -25.11 -12.22 -17.00
C ASP A 116 -23.89 -12.79 -16.25
N LEU A 117 -23.07 -11.93 -15.63
CA LEU A 117 -21.84 -12.33 -14.93
C LEU A 117 -22.09 -13.03 -13.59
N ASN A 118 -23.16 -12.67 -12.87
CA ASN A 118 -23.45 -13.20 -11.53
C ASN A 118 -22.24 -13.13 -10.56
N MET A 119 -21.46 -12.05 -10.63
CA MET A 119 -20.22 -11.90 -9.86
C MET A 119 -20.48 -11.82 -8.36
N LYS A 120 -19.73 -12.59 -7.58
CA LYS A 120 -19.76 -12.53 -6.11
C LYS A 120 -18.72 -11.54 -5.62
N THR A 121 -19.11 -10.27 -5.55
CA THR A 121 -18.27 -9.22 -4.96
C THR A 121 -18.45 -9.17 -3.45
N ALA A 122 -17.44 -8.68 -2.74
CA ALA A 122 -17.52 -8.48 -1.30
C ALA A 122 -16.77 -7.20 -0.90
N PRO A 123 -17.25 -6.43 0.08
CA PRO A 123 -16.51 -5.28 0.57
C PRO A 123 -15.22 -5.72 1.30
N PRO A 124 -14.25 -4.80 1.48
CA PRO A 124 -13.15 -5.00 2.40
C PRO A 124 -13.65 -5.37 3.80
N PRO A 125 -12.92 -6.22 4.55
CA PRO A 125 -13.28 -6.58 5.91
C PRO A 125 -13.35 -5.36 6.82
N LYS A 126 -14.35 -5.33 7.71
CA LYS A 126 -14.45 -4.33 8.79
C LYS A 126 -14.34 -5.03 10.12
N VAL A 127 -13.15 -5.00 10.69
CA VAL A 127 -12.83 -5.69 11.95
C VAL A 127 -13.01 -4.80 13.20
N ALA A 128 -13.03 -3.48 13.04
CA ALA A 128 -13.35 -2.55 14.13
C ALA A 128 -13.86 -1.19 13.58
N ALA A 129 -14.16 -0.26 14.48
CA ALA A 129 -14.60 1.08 14.14
C ALA A 129 -13.52 1.88 13.36
N SER A 130 -13.96 2.84 12.55
CA SER A 130 -13.09 3.77 11.82
C SER A 130 -13.65 5.19 11.91
N GLY A 131 -12.79 6.21 11.81
CA GLY A 131 -13.18 7.62 11.96
C GLY A 131 -13.25 8.10 13.42
N VAL A 132 -12.66 7.34 14.33
CA VAL A 132 -12.51 7.62 15.76
C VAL A 132 -11.33 8.57 16.00
N VAL A 133 -10.19 8.34 15.36
CA VAL A 133 -8.98 9.15 15.53
C VAL A 133 -8.88 10.20 14.44
N LYS A 134 -8.71 11.46 14.86
CA LYS A 134 -8.51 12.60 13.96
C LYS A 134 -7.22 12.43 13.16
N ARG A 135 -7.33 12.52 11.84
CA ARG A 135 -6.20 12.43 10.91
C ARG A 135 -5.28 13.65 11.02
N VAL A 136 -3.97 13.40 10.93
CA VAL A 136 -2.96 14.47 10.86
C VAL A 136 -2.84 15.02 9.44
N SER A 137 -2.78 16.34 9.32
CA SER A 137 -2.50 17.05 8.07
C SER A 137 -1.06 16.83 7.63
N ARG A 138 -0.88 16.37 6.39
CA ARG A 138 0.45 16.13 5.82
C ARG A 138 1.08 17.43 5.34
N PRO A 139 2.43 17.50 5.30
CA PRO A 139 3.11 18.57 4.59
C PRO A 139 2.58 18.71 3.16
N SER A 140 2.44 19.94 2.68
CA SER A 140 2.02 20.18 1.29
C SER A 140 3.04 19.58 0.32
N GLY A 141 2.56 18.90 -0.72
CA GLY A 141 3.42 18.24 -1.69
C GLY A 141 4.24 17.07 -1.12
N ALA A 142 3.83 16.52 0.03
CA ALA A 142 4.51 15.38 0.63
C ALA A 142 4.56 14.18 -0.33
N GLN A 143 5.72 13.52 -0.36
CA GLN A 143 6.00 12.33 -1.15
C GLN A 143 6.45 11.22 -0.20
N ALA A 144 6.11 9.98 -0.53
CA ALA A 144 6.56 8.82 0.24
C ALA A 144 8.08 8.72 0.22
N LEU A 145 8.66 8.43 1.38
CA LEU A 145 10.05 8.03 1.51
C LEU A 145 10.18 6.53 1.32
N LYS A 146 11.36 6.10 0.85
CA LYS A 146 11.67 4.68 0.74
C LYS A 146 11.81 4.07 2.13
N LEU A 147 11.15 2.93 2.33
CA LEU A 147 11.08 2.23 3.59
C LEU A 147 11.62 0.81 3.45
N GLU A 148 12.36 0.36 4.46
CA GLU A 148 12.81 -1.00 4.59
C GLU A 148 12.43 -1.54 5.97
N PRO A 149 11.50 -2.51 6.07
CA PRO A 149 11.20 -3.15 7.35
C PRO A 149 12.37 -4.03 7.78
N VAL A 150 12.72 -3.98 9.06
CA VAL A 150 13.78 -4.84 9.64
C VAL A 150 13.20 -6.22 9.92
N MET A 151 13.21 -7.07 8.90
CA MET A 151 12.69 -8.44 8.95
C MET A 151 13.57 -9.33 9.85
N LYS A 152 12.95 -10.07 10.77
CA LYS A 152 13.61 -11.12 11.57
C LYS A 152 13.07 -12.48 11.18
N LYS A 153 13.93 -13.49 11.07
CA LYS A 153 13.51 -14.86 10.72
C LYS A 153 12.51 -15.38 11.75
N GLY A 154 11.36 -15.88 11.27
CA GLY A 154 10.29 -16.40 12.12
C GLY A 154 9.49 -15.35 12.90
N ALA A 155 9.69 -14.05 12.63
CA ALA A 155 8.91 -13.01 13.26
C ALA A 155 7.48 -12.94 12.69
N LEU A 156 6.57 -12.40 13.50
CA LEU A 156 5.22 -12.07 13.07
C LEU A 156 5.24 -11.01 11.95
N PRO A 157 4.21 -10.98 11.10
CA PRO A 157 4.05 -9.96 10.08
C PRO A 157 3.98 -8.53 10.64
N PHE A 158 4.19 -7.56 9.77
CA PHE A 158 4.01 -6.14 10.08
C PHE A 158 2.53 -5.78 9.97
N TYR A 159 1.79 -6.00 11.07
CA TYR A 159 0.36 -5.71 11.16
C TYR A 159 0.05 -4.21 11.04
N ALA A 160 0.89 -3.35 11.63
CA ALA A 160 0.80 -1.91 11.50
C ALA A 160 1.98 -1.39 10.68
N LYS A 161 1.73 -1.06 9.41
CA LYS A 161 2.78 -0.70 8.46
C LYS A 161 3.08 0.78 8.47
N LEU A 162 4.37 1.10 8.50
CA LEU A 162 4.86 2.47 8.45
C LEU A 162 4.64 3.09 7.07
N ARG A 163 4.26 4.36 7.07
CA ARG A 163 4.35 5.28 5.94
C ARG A 163 4.99 6.58 6.42
N ALA A 164 6.12 6.95 5.81
CA ALA A 164 6.79 8.22 6.07
C ALA A 164 6.72 9.10 4.82
N GLU A 165 6.41 10.39 5.00
CA GLU A 165 6.34 11.35 3.89
C GLU A 165 6.92 12.71 4.27
N VAL A 166 7.61 13.34 3.32
CA VAL A 166 8.19 14.68 3.44
C VAL A 166 7.94 15.46 2.15
N SER A 167 7.96 16.78 2.21
CA SER A 167 7.93 17.57 0.98
C SER A 167 9.26 17.48 0.23
N GLU A 168 9.23 17.75 -1.07
CA GLU A 168 10.44 17.82 -1.89
C GLU A 168 11.40 18.91 -1.41
N SER A 169 10.88 20.02 -0.86
CA SER A 169 11.71 21.07 -0.26
C SER A 169 12.48 20.58 0.96
N THR A 170 11.89 19.73 1.81
CA THR A 170 12.58 19.14 2.97
C THR A 170 13.72 18.25 2.51
N LEU A 171 13.49 17.40 1.50
CA LEU A 171 14.55 16.53 0.94
C LEU A 171 15.72 17.30 0.35
N ARG A 172 15.44 18.47 -0.25
CA ARG A 172 16.48 19.31 -0.86
C ARG A 172 17.22 20.16 0.17
N ASN A 173 16.49 20.78 1.08
CA ASN A 173 17.03 21.80 1.99
C ASN A 173 17.51 21.22 3.33
N GLY A 174 17.22 19.95 3.61
CA GLY A 174 17.61 19.30 4.86
C GLY A 174 16.69 19.58 6.04
N GLU A 175 15.73 20.50 5.94
CA GLU A 175 14.90 20.91 7.07
C GLU A 175 13.41 20.99 6.70
N GLY A 176 12.54 20.49 7.58
CA GLY A 176 11.10 20.63 7.47
C GLY A 176 10.31 19.62 8.29
N LYS A 177 9.01 19.49 8.00
CA LYS A 177 8.14 18.53 8.69
C LYS A 177 8.13 17.18 7.96
N MET A 178 8.19 16.10 8.73
CA MET A 178 7.96 14.73 8.28
C MET A 178 6.67 14.18 8.88
N TYR A 179 5.80 13.66 8.01
CA TYR A 179 4.64 12.87 8.41
C TYR A 179 5.06 11.42 8.61
N VAL A 180 4.59 10.81 9.70
CA VAL A 180 4.83 9.41 10.04
C VAL A 180 3.48 8.81 10.42
N GLY A 181 3.04 7.78 9.70
CA GLY A 181 1.78 7.08 9.97
C GLY A 181 1.96 5.59 10.07
N PHE A 182 1.34 4.96 11.06
CA PHE A 182 1.24 3.51 11.19
C PHE A 182 -0.20 3.09 10.87
N HIS A 183 -0.34 2.26 9.85
CA HIS A 183 -1.64 1.86 9.29
C HIS A 183 -1.85 0.37 9.53
N MET A 184 -2.97 0.00 10.17
CA MET A 184 -3.36 -1.41 10.28
C MET A 184 -3.67 -1.94 8.89
N ASP A 185 -2.97 -2.98 8.48
CA ASP A 185 -3.16 -3.58 7.16
C ASP A 185 -4.39 -4.51 7.18
N PRO A 186 -5.46 -4.21 6.41
CA PRO A 186 -6.68 -5.01 6.42
C PRO A 186 -6.48 -6.47 6.04
N LEU A 187 -5.40 -6.83 5.33
CA LEU A 187 -5.07 -8.22 4.98
C LEU A 187 -5.03 -9.16 6.18
N TYR A 188 -4.66 -8.63 7.36
CA TYR A 188 -4.45 -9.44 8.55
C TYR A 188 -5.67 -9.46 9.47
N HIS A 189 -6.75 -8.75 9.12
CA HIS A 189 -7.97 -8.70 9.94
C HIS A 189 -7.68 -8.25 11.38
N VAL A 190 -6.75 -7.32 11.54
CA VAL A 190 -6.28 -6.82 12.84
C VAL A 190 -6.79 -5.42 13.14
N HIS A 191 -6.90 -5.11 14.44
CA HIS A 191 -7.23 -3.78 14.92
C HIS A 191 -6.36 -3.36 16.11
N TRP A 192 -6.42 -2.07 16.46
CA TRP A 192 -5.80 -1.53 17.67
C TRP A 192 -6.56 -1.98 18.92
N ASN A 193 -5.83 -2.21 20.00
CA ASN A 193 -6.41 -2.40 21.34
C ASN A 193 -6.22 -1.15 22.20
N ASN A 194 -7.24 -0.32 22.28
CA ASN A 194 -7.18 0.96 22.99
C ASN A 194 -7.34 0.81 24.52
N LEU A 195 -7.68 -0.39 25.00
CA LEU A 195 -7.71 -0.70 26.44
C LEU A 195 -6.29 -0.89 27.00
N THR A 196 -5.28 -0.98 26.13
CA THR A 196 -3.87 -1.17 26.50
C THR A 196 -3.07 0.13 26.39
N LYS A 197 -1.73 0.03 26.49
CA LYS A 197 -0.84 1.17 26.29
C LYS A 197 -0.95 1.66 24.82
N PRO A 198 -0.99 2.98 24.58
CA PRO A 198 -0.92 3.51 23.22
C PRO A 198 0.34 3.06 22.49
N ILE A 199 0.32 3.17 21.17
CA ILE A 199 1.51 2.97 20.33
C ILE A 199 2.64 3.91 20.80
N GLU A 200 3.83 3.37 20.96
CA GLU A 200 5.04 4.12 21.26
C GLU A 200 5.98 4.06 20.05
N VAL A 201 6.49 5.20 19.64
CA VAL A 201 7.39 5.33 18.49
C VAL A 201 8.67 6.01 18.96
N THR A 202 9.82 5.51 18.53
CA THR A 202 11.12 6.10 18.85
C THR A 202 12.00 6.11 17.61
N PHE A 203 12.51 7.29 17.25
CA PHE A 203 13.58 7.46 16.29
C PHE A 203 14.91 7.18 16.97
N LEU A 204 15.67 6.29 16.37
CA LEU A 204 16.89 5.73 16.92
C LEU A 204 18.07 6.15 16.06
N TRP A 205 19.10 6.68 16.69
CA TRP A 205 20.41 6.79 16.09
C TRP A 205 21.20 5.52 16.38
N SER A 206 21.89 5.01 15.36
CA SER A 206 22.82 3.89 15.49
C SER A 206 23.98 4.16 14.54
N VAL A 207 25.18 4.21 15.10
CA VAL A 207 26.42 4.12 14.31
C VAL A 207 26.67 2.63 14.06
N ASP A 208 27.08 2.27 12.85
CA ASP A 208 27.26 0.88 12.42
C ASP A 208 28.05 0.06 13.46
N GLY A 209 27.40 -0.97 14.03
CA GLY A 209 28.00 -1.91 14.97
C GLY A 209 27.90 -1.56 16.46
N ASP A 210 27.33 -0.41 16.83
CA ASP A 210 27.23 -0.02 18.24
C ASP A 210 26.04 -0.66 18.98
N LYS A 211 26.26 -1.02 20.25
CA LYS A 211 25.20 -1.49 21.17
C LYS A 211 24.39 -0.34 21.77
N ASP A 212 24.92 0.88 21.69
CA ASP A 212 24.34 2.07 22.29
C ASP A 212 23.40 2.76 21.28
N VAL A 213 22.11 2.47 21.47
CA VAL A 213 21.03 3.06 20.68
C VAL A 213 20.50 4.28 21.42
N THR A 214 20.74 5.48 20.87
CA THR A 214 20.22 6.74 21.41
C THR A 214 19.04 7.26 20.58
N SER A 215 18.37 8.32 21.07
CA SER A 215 17.42 9.06 20.24
C SER A 215 18.15 9.73 19.07
N ASP A 216 17.54 9.74 17.88
CA ASP A 216 18.04 10.50 16.73
C ASP A 216 17.71 11.99 16.90
N ASP A 217 18.74 12.84 16.96
CA ASP A 217 18.64 14.28 17.21
C ASP A 217 18.18 15.07 15.99
N ARG A 218 18.25 14.46 14.79
CA ARG A 218 17.68 14.99 13.56
C ARG A 218 16.16 15.05 13.59
N VAL A 219 15.52 14.32 14.51
CA VAL A 219 14.07 14.22 14.61
C VAL A 219 13.56 14.77 15.94
N SER A 220 12.64 15.74 15.88
CA SER A 220 12.05 16.34 17.08
C SER A 220 10.51 16.34 17.06
N PRO A 221 9.84 15.80 18.09
CA PRO A 221 10.42 14.98 19.15
C PRO A 221 10.80 13.57 18.63
N ALA A 222 11.92 13.03 19.10
CA ALA A 222 12.38 11.69 18.73
C ALA A 222 11.52 10.55 19.33
N LYS A 223 10.72 10.84 20.36
CA LYS A 223 9.79 9.89 21.00
C LYS A 223 8.37 10.39 20.87
N LEU A 224 7.48 9.52 20.43
CA LEU A 224 6.06 9.82 20.20
C LEU A 224 5.20 8.78 20.90
N VAL A 225 4.04 9.23 21.39
CA VAL A 225 3.01 8.36 21.96
C VAL A 225 1.71 8.64 21.22
N GLY A 226 1.05 7.59 20.74
CA GLY A 226 -0.20 7.71 20.01
C GLY A 226 -1.38 8.13 20.88
N PRO A 227 -2.52 8.46 20.24
CA PRO A 227 -3.75 8.79 20.95
C PRO A 227 -4.27 7.59 21.76
N LYS A 228 -5.08 7.88 22.77
CA LYS A 228 -5.83 6.89 23.55
C LYS A 228 -7.34 7.13 23.38
N PRO A 229 -7.95 6.58 22.32
CA PRO A 229 -9.38 6.73 22.08
C PRO A 229 -10.22 6.09 23.19
N GLU A 230 -11.45 6.56 23.37
CA GLU A 230 -12.38 6.01 24.38
C GLU A 230 -12.99 4.67 23.95
N VAL A 231 -13.11 4.42 22.63
CA VAL A 231 -13.59 3.13 22.12
C VAL A 231 -12.56 2.04 22.38
N ALA A 232 -13.02 0.82 22.68
CA ALA A 232 -12.13 -0.30 23.00
C ALA A 232 -11.19 -0.71 21.84
N ALA A 233 -11.65 -0.55 20.60
CA ALA A 233 -10.93 -0.94 19.39
C ALA A 233 -11.28 -0.06 18.19
N ASP A 234 -10.32 0.17 17.32
CA ASP A 234 -10.49 0.83 16.02
C ASP A 234 -9.40 0.40 15.02
N ILE A 235 -9.54 0.78 13.76
CA ILE A 235 -8.57 0.55 12.68
C ILE A 235 -7.89 1.84 12.18
N ASP A 236 -8.11 2.98 12.85
CA ASP A 236 -7.62 4.26 12.34
C ASP A 236 -6.09 4.37 12.42
N PRO A 237 -5.44 4.95 11.40
CA PRO A 237 -4.00 5.13 11.43
C PRO A 237 -3.53 5.93 12.64
N ARG A 238 -2.37 5.56 13.18
CA ARG A 238 -1.70 6.30 14.25
C ARG A 238 -0.64 7.21 13.62
N GLU A 239 -0.91 8.51 13.65
CA GLU A 239 -0.25 9.48 12.79
C GLU A 239 0.41 10.59 13.60
N PHE A 240 1.57 11.02 13.13
CA PHE A 240 2.43 11.98 13.79
C PHE A 240 3.03 12.95 12.78
N LEU A 241 3.37 14.13 13.27
CA LEU A 241 4.14 15.12 12.55
C LEU A 241 5.36 15.47 13.41
N VAL A 242 6.56 15.30 12.85
CA VAL A 242 7.83 15.60 13.52
C VAL A 242 8.61 16.62 12.71
N ASP A 243 9.44 17.40 13.40
CA ASP A 243 10.50 18.17 12.76
C ASP A 243 11.63 17.23 12.36
N LEU A 244 12.15 17.45 11.16
CA LEU A 244 13.28 16.74 10.58
C LEU A 244 14.32 17.78 10.16
N LYS A 245 15.55 17.62 10.63
CA LYS A 245 16.69 18.46 10.26
C LYS A 245 17.93 17.59 10.04
N PHE A 246 18.54 17.68 8.87
CA PHE A 246 19.78 16.98 8.50
C PHE A 246 20.59 17.83 7.52
N ASP A 247 21.90 17.69 7.57
CA ASP A 247 22.81 18.32 6.60
C ASP A 247 22.99 17.41 5.38
N GLU A 248 23.50 17.95 4.26
CA GLU A 248 23.71 17.15 3.03
C GLU A 248 24.63 15.94 3.27
N ASP A 249 25.63 16.10 4.13
CA ASP A 249 26.57 15.04 4.51
C ASP A 249 25.96 14.00 5.47
N ASP A 250 24.77 14.28 6.04
CA ASP A 250 24.07 13.42 7.00
C ASP A 250 22.72 12.90 6.48
N ARG A 251 22.72 12.49 5.21
CA ARG A 251 21.58 11.78 4.58
C ARG A 251 21.49 10.31 4.95
N LYS A 252 22.12 9.90 6.06
CA LYS A 252 22.04 8.53 6.54
C LYS A 252 20.58 8.16 6.85
N PRO A 253 20.15 6.93 6.58
CA PRO A 253 18.79 6.50 6.89
C PRO A 253 18.43 6.72 8.37
N LEU A 254 17.16 7.04 8.62
CA LEU A 254 16.61 7.10 9.98
C LEU A 254 16.16 5.71 10.39
N ARG A 255 16.48 5.27 11.61
CA ARG A 255 15.90 4.05 12.16
C ARG A 255 14.74 4.41 13.08
N ILE A 256 13.64 3.67 12.97
CA ILE A 256 12.45 3.89 13.78
C ILE A 256 12.01 2.58 14.40
N LYS A 257 11.74 2.62 15.70
CA LYS A 257 11.21 1.51 16.48
C LYS A 257 9.80 1.83 16.92
N VAL A 258 8.91 0.86 16.78
CA VAL A 258 7.51 0.97 17.16
C VAL A 258 7.14 -0.16 18.10
N LYS A 259 6.39 0.18 19.15
CA LYS A 259 5.77 -0.79 20.06
C LYS A 259 4.26 -0.57 20.04
N TYR A 260 3.51 -1.65 19.88
CA TYR A 260 2.05 -1.58 19.83
C TYR A 260 1.41 -2.92 20.15
N PHE A 261 0.09 -2.93 20.28
CA PHE A 261 -0.71 -4.14 20.38
C PHE A 261 -1.58 -4.28 19.13
N ALA A 262 -1.62 -5.49 18.57
CA ALA A 262 -2.57 -5.88 17.53
C ALA A 262 -3.44 -7.02 18.06
N CYS A 263 -4.72 -6.97 17.72
CA CYS A 263 -5.68 -8.02 18.03
C CYS A 263 -6.35 -8.51 16.76
N ASN A 264 -6.67 -9.79 16.73
CA ASN A 264 -7.50 -10.43 15.72
C ASN A 264 -8.60 -11.20 16.44
N ASP A 265 -9.85 -10.74 16.28
CA ASP A 265 -11.01 -11.32 16.96
C ASP A 265 -11.38 -12.70 16.40
N GLU A 266 -11.24 -12.90 15.08
CA GLU A 266 -11.56 -14.18 14.41
C GLU A 266 -10.66 -15.31 14.91
N GLN A 267 -9.40 -15.00 15.20
CA GLN A 267 -8.41 -15.93 15.72
C GLN A 267 -8.25 -15.88 17.26
N GLY A 268 -8.95 -14.96 17.93
CA GLY A 268 -9.03 -14.87 19.38
C GLY A 268 -7.71 -14.48 20.08
N TRP A 269 -6.85 -13.68 19.45
CA TRP A 269 -5.57 -13.26 20.05
C TRP A 269 -5.35 -11.75 20.06
N CYS A 270 -4.54 -11.31 21.03
CA CYS A 270 -4.04 -9.95 21.18
C CYS A 270 -2.57 -10.02 21.62
N VAL A 271 -1.65 -9.50 20.82
CA VAL A 271 -0.21 -9.64 21.09
C VAL A 271 0.53 -8.31 21.09
N PRO A 272 1.51 -8.10 22.00
CA PRO A 272 2.42 -6.98 21.92
C PRO A 272 3.44 -7.22 20.79
N LEU A 273 3.68 -6.20 19.98
CA LEU A 273 4.69 -6.21 18.93
C LEU A 273 5.72 -5.13 19.17
N THR A 274 6.97 -5.43 18.80
CA THR A 274 8.05 -4.46 18.69
C THR A 274 8.71 -4.66 17.34
N GLN A 275 8.60 -3.65 16.49
CA GLN A 275 9.05 -3.70 15.11
C GLN A 275 9.93 -2.50 14.80
N GLU A 276 10.81 -2.66 13.81
CA GLU A 276 11.76 -1.64 13.41
C GLU A 276 11.73 -1.45 11.90
N TYR A 277 11.96 -0.22 11.47
CA TYR A 277 12.05 0.16 10.07
C TYR A 277 13.25 1.07 9.86
N VAL A 278 13.72 1.08 8.63
CA VAL A 278 14.70 2.03 8.12
C VAL A 278 14.00 2.93 7.12
N ILE A 279 14.08 4.24 7.33
CA ILE A 279 13.55 5.28 6.45
C ILE A 279 14.74 5.88 5.72
N HIS A 280 14.80 5.69 4.41
CA HIS A 280 15.80 6.33 3.58
C HIS A 280 15.32 7.75 3.24
N LEU A 281 16.19 8.75 3.37
CA LEU A 281 15.90 10.16 3.04
C LEU A 281 15.92 10.39 1.52
N GLU A 282 15.20 9.54 0.80
CA GLU A 282 14.98 9.58 -0.63
C GLU A 282 13.54 9.23 -0.97
N ARG A 283 13.06 9.77 -2.08
CA ARG A 283 11.70 9.52 -2.55
C ARG A 283 11.53 8.05 -2.95
N ASP A 284 10.49 7.41 -2.45
CA ASP A 284 9.96 6.16 -3.00
C ASP A 284 9.17 6.45 -4.29
N ARG A 285 9.69 5.99 -5.43
CA ARG A 285 9.04 6.13 -6.73
C ARG A 285 7.79 5.24 -6.86
N ASP A 286 7.68 4.19 -6.06
CA ASP A 286 6.58 3.24 -6.06
C ASP A 286 5.67 3.37 -4.82
N GLY A 287 6.02 4.25 -3.88
CA GLY A 287 5.26 4.49 -2.66
C GLY A 287 3.86 5.08 -2.86
N GLY A 288 3.45 5.38 -4.10
CA GLY A 288 2.11 5.87 -4.45
C GLY A 288 1.75 7.22 -3.82
N ARG A 289 0.52 7.69 -4.07
CA ARG A 289 -0.03 8.92 -3.50
C ARG A 289 -1.39 8.68 -2.86
N ALA A 290 -1.51 8.92 -1.56
CA ALA A 290 -2.80 8.89 -0.87
C ALA A 290 -3.64 10.13 -1.26
N SER A 291 -4.60 9.96 -2.16
CA SER A 291 -5.34 11.08 -2.80
C SER A 291 -6.68 11.42 -2.14
N ASN A 292 -7.24 10.54 -1.29
CA ASN A 292 -8.66 10.61 -0.87
C ASN A 292 -8.92 10.97 0.61
N ARG A 293 -8.01 11.69 1.29
CA ARG A 293 -8.19 12.04 2.72
C ARG A 293 -9.17 13.20 2.98
N ARG A 294 -9.68 13.87 1.93
CA ARG A 294 -10.59 15.05 2.04
C ARG A 294 -12.09 14.70 2.18
N ARG A 295 -12.48 13.42 2.12
CA ARG A 295 -13.89 12.99 2.09
C ARG A 295 -14.29 12.04 3.23
N ARG A 296 -13.48 11.89 4.27
CA ARG A 296 -13.81 11.11 5.47
C ARG A 296 -13.58 11.95 6.71
#